data_AF-A0A356JZ04-F1
#
_entry.id   AF-A0A356JZ04-F1
#
_cell.length_a   1.000
_cell.length_b   1.000
_cell.length_c   1.000
_cell.angle_alpha   90.00
_cell.angle_beta   90.00
_cell.angle_gamma   90.00
#
_symmetry.space_group_name_H-M   'P 1'
#
loop_
_entity.id
_entity.type
_entity.pdbx_description
1 polymer ?
#
loop_
_entity_poly.entity_id
_entity_poly.type
_entity_poly.pdbx_seq_one_letter_code
_entity_poly.pdbx_strand_id
1 'polypeptide(L)'
;TMEFLCKRLYNPQDCCPSFHVAGSKGKGSISKMIACILEEAGYYTGLYSSPHILNFNERIGTASGPFPEKVYEESVKQLIDSINSIKTEELPGKRPVTWFELATLLGMLCFKNAGTKYAVYEVGIGGKLDATNVITPACSCISQIELEH
;
A
#
# COMPACT_ATOMS: atom_id res chain seq x y z
N THR A 1 14.05 -4.97 3.76
CA THR A 1 13.33 -4.62 5.01
C THR A 1 11.85 -4.90 4.88
N MET A 2 11.16 -4.38 3.86
CA MET A 2 9.73 -4.67 3.65
C MET A 2 9.37 -6.16 3.63
N GLU A 3 10.08 -7.01 2.88
CA GLU A 3 9.85 -8.47 2.87
C GLU A 3 9.89 -9.09 4.27
N PHE A 4 10.85 -8.67 5.11
CA PHE A 4 10.96 -9.13 6.50
C PHE A 4 9.75 -8.71 7.34
N LEU A 5 9.30 -7.45 7.19
CA LEU A 5 8.15 -6.91 7.91
C LEU A 5 6.84 -7.58 7.47
N CYS A 6 6.65 -7.76 6.15
CA CYS A 6 5.53 -8.48 5.57
C CYS A 6 5.45 -9.92 6.11
N LYS A 7 6.58 -10.64 6.16
CA LYS A 7 6.63 -12.00 6.69
C LYS A 7 6.17 -12.09 8.15
N ARG A 8 6.54 -11.11 8.98
CA ARG A 8 6.08 -11.03 10.38
C ARG A 8 4.59 -10.77 10.51
N LEU A 9 4.01 -10.06 9.54
CA LEU A 9 2.58 -9.76 9.47
C LEU A 9 1.77 -10.83 8.71
N TYR A 10 2.35 -12.01 8.50
CA TYR A 10 1.75 -13.11 7.76
C TYR A 10 1.35 -12.70 6.34
N ASN A 11 2.29 -12.04 5.65
CA ASN A 11 2.24 -11.64 4.25
C ASN A 11 0.94 -10.94 3.85
N PRO A 12 0.60 -9.78 4.46
CA PRO A 12 -0.66 -9.11 4.19
C PRO A 12 -0.78 -8.61 2.74
N GLN A 13 0.35 -8.39 2.07
CA GLN A 13 0.41 -7.94 0.69
C GLN A 13 -0.07 -8.99 -0.33
N ASP A 14 -0.17 -10.25 0.08
CA ASP A 14 -0.62 -11.37 -0.78
C ASP A 14 -2.14 -11.63 -0.64
N CYS A 15 -2.89 -10.74 0.04
CA CYS A 15 -4.30 -10.96 0.37
C CYS A 15 -5.23 -11.00 -0.86
N CYS A 16 -4.85 -10.35 -1.95
CA CYS A 16 -5.61 -10.31 -3.19
C CYS A 16 -4.72 -9.94 -4.39
N PRO A 17 -5.16 -10.22 -5.64
CA PRO A 17 -4.46 -9.76 -6.83
C PRO A 17 -4.32 -8.24 -6.86
N SER A 18 -3.15 -7.76 -7.27
CA SER A 18 -2.82 -6.33 -7.20
C SER A 18 -2.38 -5.73 -8.53
N PHE A 19 -2.55 -4.41 -8.64
CA PHE A 19 -2.05 -3.57 -9.73
C PHE A 19 -0.98 -2.63 -9.15
N HIS A 20 0.15 -2.49 -9.83
CA HIS A 20 1.27 -1.67 -9.36
C HIS A 20 1.54 -0.54 -10.33
N VAL A 21 1.40 0.71 -9.90
CA VAL A 21 1.43 1.89 -10.77
C VAL A 21 2.62 2.78 -10.42
N ALA A 22 3.59 2.84 -11.32
CA ALA A 22 4.80 3.65 -11.23
C ALA A 22 4.87 4.72 -12.33
N GLY A 23 5.83 5.64 -12.25
CA GLY A 23 6.09 6.70 -13.22
C GLY A 23 6.29 8.07 -12.57
N SER A 24 6.60 9.09 -13.36
CA SER A 24 6.80 10.47 -12.89
C SER A 24 5.45 11.16 -12.71
N LYS A 25 4.63 11.17 -13.77
CA LYS A 25 3.31 11.84 -13.78
C LYS A 25 2.16 10.88 -14.03
N GLY A 26 1.01 11.20 -13.43
CA GLY A 26 -0.26 10.49 -13.69
C GLY A 26 -0.46 9.18 -12.92
N LYS A 27 0.47 8.78 -12.04
CA LYS A 27 0.36 7.56 -11.22
C LYS A 27 -0.93 7.54 -10.39
N GLY A 28 -1.19 8.58 -9.61
CA GLY A 28 -2.41 8.71 -8.80
C GLY A 28 -3.68 8.67 -9.64
N SER A 29 -3.71 9.37 -10.78
CA SER A 29 -4.87 9.36 -11.69
C SER A 29 -5.13 7.97 -12.27
N ILE A 30 -4.09 7.29 -12.77
CA ILE A 30 -4.21 5.92 -13.29
C ILE A 30 -4.64 4.97 -12.18
N SER A 31 -4.05 5.06 -11.00
CA SER A 31 -4.40 4.22 -9.84
C SER A 31 -5.87 4.39 -9.46
N LYS A 32 -6.35 5.63 -9.42
CA LYS A 32 -7.77 5.94 -9.15
C LYS A 32 -8.68 5.41 -10.25
N MET A 33 -8.32 5.58 -11.52
CA MET A 33 -9.11 5.08 -12.66
C MET A 33 -9.24 3.55 -12.61
N ILE A 34 -8.15 2.82 -12.34
CA ILE A 34 -8.18 1.36 -12.19
C ILE A 34 -9.14 0.97 -11.05
N ALA A 35 -9.02 1.62 -9.89
CA ALA A 35 -9.88 1.33 -8.74
C ALA A 35 -11.36 1.62 -9.03
N CYS A 36 -11.68 2.74 -9.70
CA CYS A 36 -13.05 3.05 -10.12
C CYS A 36 -13.61 2.03 -11.10
N ILE A 37 -12.82 1.58 -12.09
CA ILE A 37 -13.27 0.57 -13.06
C ILE A 37 -13.58 -0.76 -12.38
N LEU A 38 -12.72 -1.18 -11.43
CA LEU A 38 -12.93 -2.42 -10.68
C LEU A 38 -14.15 -2.34 -9.74
N GLU A 39 -14.36 -1.19 -9.11
CA GLU A 39 -15.56 -0.94 -8.29
C GLU A 39 -16.84 -0.93 -9.11
N GLU A 40 -16.84 -0.28 -10.28
CA GLU A 40 -17.98 -0.29 -11.21
C GLU A 40 -18.28 -1.70 -11.73
N ALA A 41 -17.25 -2.55 -11.87
CA ALA A 41 -17.41 -3.97 -12.18
C ALA A 41 -17.90 -4.82 -10.98
N GLY A 42 -18.19 -4.20 -9.83
CA GLY A 42 -18.73 -4.85 -8.63
C GLY A 42 -17.69 -5.41 -7.66
N TYR A 43 -16.41 -5.10 -7.83
CA TYR A 43 -15.35 -5.59 -6.94
C TYR A 43 -15.01 -4.59 -5.84
N TYR A 44 -14.98 -5.08 -4.59
CA TYR A 44 -14.51 -4.28 -3.47
C TYR A 44 -12.99 -4.09 -3.56
N THR A 45 -12.54 -2.89 -3.92
CA THR A 45 -11.16 -2.64 -4.35
C THR A 45 -10.44 -1.69 -3.39
N GLY A 46 -9.27 -2.10 -2.93
CA GLY A 46 -8.37 -1.26 -2.15
C GLY A 46 -7.57 -0.32 -3.05
N LEU A 47 -7.42 0.93 -2.65
CA LEU A 47 -6.60 1.94 -3.29
C LEU A 47 -5.58 2.49 -2.30
N TYR A 48 -4.30 2.34 -2.64
CA TYR A 48 -3.17 2.93 -1.92
C TYR A 48 -2.58 4.06 -2.75
N SER A 49 -2.60 5.29 -2.22
CA SER A 49 -2.17 6.50 -2.93
C SER A 49 -1.20 7.35 -2.10
N SER A 50 -0.41 8.19 -2.79
CA SER A 50 0.49 9.14 -2.15
C SER A 50 0.81 10.36 -3.00
N PRO A 51 0.99 11.56 -2.41
CA PRO A 51 0.71 11.92 -1.01
C PRO A 51 -0.80 12.08 -0.73
N HIS A 52 -1.15 12.39 0.52
CA HIS A 52 -2.49 12.88 0.87
C HIS A 52 -2.52 14.40 0.78
N ILE A 53 -3.70 14.98 0.63
CA ILE A 53 -3.90 16.43 0.57
C ILE A 53 -4.30 16.96 1.95
N LEU A 54 -5.33 16.40 2.58
CA LEU A 54 -5.86 16.89 3.86
C LEU A 54 -5.75 15.86 4.97
N ASN A 55 -6.18 14.63 4.72
CA ASN A 55 -6.29 13.58 5.73
C ASN A 55 -5.52 12.33 5.32
N PHE A 56 -4.87 11.69 6.30
CA PHE A 56 -4.10 10.46 6.05
C PHE A 56 -4.96 9.35 5.42
N ASN A 57 -6.25 9.26 5.78
CA ASN A 57 -7.18 8.25 5.26
C ASN A 57 -7.40 8.36 3.74
N GLU A 58 -7.02 9.47 3.09
CA GLU A 58 -7.01 9.58 1.62
C GLU A 58 -6.02 8.62 0.97
N ARG A 59 -4.99 8.19 1.70
CA ARG A 59 -3.97 7.27 1.20
C ARG A 59 -4.43 5.83 1.13
N ILE A 60 -5.37 5.42 1.97
CA ILE A 60 -5.74 4.01 2.18
C ILE A 60 -7.24 3.92 2.26
N GLY A 61 -7.87 3.41 1.21
CA GLY A 61 -9.31 3.29 1.16
C GLY A 61 -9.76 2.57 -0.10
N THR A 62 -10.87 3.05 -0.64
CA THR A 62 -11.47 2.66 -1.91
C THR A 62 -11.43 3.85 -2.87
N ALA A 63 -11.78 3.63 -4.14
CA ALA A 63 -12.03 4.73 -5.06
C ALA A 63 -13.21 5.61 -4.58
N SER A 64 -14.17 5.02 -3.88
CA SER A 64 -15.35 5.72 -3.36
C SER A 64 -15.14 6.44 -2.02
N GLY A 65 -14.05 6.17 -1.28
CA GLY A 65 -13.78 6.80 0.01
C GLY A 65 -13.03 5.92 1.01
N PRO A 66 -12.91 6.36 2.28
CA PRO A 66 -12.20 5.61 3.30
C PRO A 66 -12.94 4.30 3.67
N PHE A 67 -12.21 3.36 4.26
CA PHE A 67 -12.80 2.18 4.89
C PHE A 67 -13.59 2.56 6.16
N PRO A 68 -14.41 1.65 6.71
CA PRO A 68 -14.94 1.81 8.06
C PRO A 68 -13.82 1.95 9.10
N GLU A 69 -14.02 2.78 10.13
CA GLU A 69 -13.02 3.09 11.16
C GLU A 69 -12.39 1.83 11.79
N LYS A 70 -13.22 0.82 12.08
CA LYS A 70 -12.80 -0.47 12.64
C LYS A 70 -11.70 -1.17 11.83
N VAL A 71 -11.70 -1.03 10.50
CA VAL A 71 -10.65 -1.61 9.64
C VAL A 71 -9.30 -0.97 9.97
N TYR A 72 -9.26 0.34 10.15
CA TYR A 72 -8.04 1.06 10.50
C TYR A 72 -7.59 0.70 11.92
N GLU A 73 -8.50 0.68 12.89
CA GLU A 73 -8.17 0.33 14.28
C GLU A 73 -7.54 -1.06 14.39
N GLU A 74 -8.14 -2.07 13.77
CA GLU A 74 -7.62 -3.44 13.76
C GLU A 74 -6.25 -3.51 13.07
N SER A 75 -6.09 -2.80 11.96
CA SER A 75 -4.84 -2.78 11.19
C SER A 75 -3.71 -2.06 11.92
N VAL A 76 -4.00 -0.93 12.57
CA VAL A 76 -3.04 -0.19 13.41
C VAL A 76 -2.61 -1.03 14.60
N LYS A 77 -3.54 -1.70 15.27
CA LYS A 77 -3.21 -2.60 16.39
C LYS A 77 -2.26 -3.72 15.95
N GLN A 78 -2.59 -4.42 14.85
CA GLN A 78 -1.72 -5.46 14.30
C GLN A 78 -0.32 -4.94 13.94
N LEU A 79 -0.25 -3.74 13.35
CA LEU A 79 1.01 -3.11 12.99
C LEU A 79 1.84 -2.76 14.25
N ILE A 80 1.24 -2.12 15.25
CA ILE A 80 1.92 -1.73 16.50
C ILE A 80 2.45 -2.98 17.23
N ASP A 81 1.61 -4.00 17.40
CA ASP A 81 1.99 -5.24 18.08
C ASP A 81 3.19 -5.91 17.39
N SER A 82 3.20 -5.91 16.05
CA SER A 82 4.31 -6.45 15.26
C SER A 82 5.57 -5.60 15.39
N ILE A 83 5.49 -4.28 15.22
CA ILE A 83 6.66 -3.39 15.15
C ILE A 83 7.32 -3.22 16.53
N ASN A 84 6.55 -3.05 17.60
CA ASN A 84 7.10 -2.86 18.95
C ASN A 84 7.85 -4.09 19.48
N SER A 85 7.60 -5.27 18.89
CA SER A 85 8.33 -6.50 19.23
C SER A 85 9.71 -6.61 18.57
N ILE A 86 10.08 -5.69 17.68
CA ILE A 86 11.30 -5.76 16.87
C ILE A 86 12.37 -4.85 17.46
N LYS A 87 13.57 -5.40 17.65
CA LYS A 87 14.77 -4.60 17.95
C LYS A 87 15.41 -4.11 16.66
N THR A 88 15.98 -2.90 16.65
CA THR A 88 16.60 -2.30 15.46
C THR A 88 17.70 -3.18 14.87
N GLU A 89 18.43 -3.91 15.72
CA GLU A 89 19.51 -4.82 15.32
C GLU A 89 19.02 -6.04 14.52
N GLU A 90 17.74 -6.40 14.66
CA GLU A 90 17.10 -7.50 13.95
C GLU A 90 16.60 -7.07 12.56
N LEU A 91 16.45 -5.76 12.31
CA LEU A 91 15.99 -5.24 11.03
C LEU A 91 17.07 -5.36 9.96
N PRO A 92 16.72 -5.79 8.73
CA PRO A 92 17.61 -5.65 7.59
C PRO A 92 18.04 -4.19 7.41
N GLY A 93 19.34 -3.97 7.26
CA GLY A 93 19.93 -2.63 7.19
C GLY A 93 20.17 -1.96 8.55
N LYS A 94 19.78 -2.59 9.67
CA LYS A 94 20.04 -2.12 11.05
C LYS A 94 19.63 -0.66 11.28
N ARG A 95 18.48 -0.28 10.72
CA ARG A 95 17.91 1.06 10.84
C ARG A 95 16.46 0.97 11.30
N PRO A 96 15.91 2.05 11.91
CA PRO A 96 14.49 2.14 12.20
C PRO A 96 13.64 1.94 10.94
N VAL A 97 12.41 1.44 11.13
CA VAL A 97 11.40 1.37 10.07
C VAL A 97 11.02 2.80 9.68
N THR A 98 11.01 3.09 8.37
CA THR A 98 10.66 4.42 7.89
C THR A 98 9.16 4.66 7.97
N TRP A 99 8.78 5.94 7.98
CA TRP A 99 7.37 6.32 7.92
C TRP A 99 6.64 5.74 6.69
N PHE A 100 7.28 5.73 5.52
CA PHE A 100 6.65 5.22 4.30
C PHE A 100 6.50 3.69 4.31
N GLU A 101 7.45 2.97 4.93
CA GLU A 101 7.31 1.52 5.18
C GLU A 101 6.12 1.24 6.12
N LEU A 102 5.97 2.00 7.21
CA LEU A 102 4.83 1.86 8.13
C LEU A 102 3.50 2.15 7.44
N ALA A 103 3.40 3.23 6.66
CA ALA A 103 2.19 3.58 5.91
C ALA A 103 1.82 2.50 4.88
N THR A 104 2.82 1.94 4.19
CA THR A 104 2.62 0.87 3.21
C THR A 104 2.12 -0.42 3.88
N LEU A 105 2.72 -0.82 4.99
CA LEU A 105 2.28 -1.98 5.77
C LEU A 105 0.85 -1.80 6.30
N LEU A 106 0.52 -0.60 6.78
CA LEU A 106 -0.84 -0.28 7.22
C LEU A 106 -1.83 -0.43 6.05
N GLY A 107 -1.49 0.06 4.86
CA GLY A 107 -2.31 -0.11 3.66
C GLY A 107 -2.58 -1.59 3.33
N MET A 108 -1.55 -2.42 3.35
CA MET A 108 -1.67 -3.87 3.12
C MET A 108 -2.56 -4.55 4.18
N LEU A 109 -2.40 -4.19 5.45
CA LEU A 109 -3.23 -4.71 6.54
C LEU A 109 -4.69 -4.26 6.39
N CYS A 110 -4.94 -3.00 6.05
CA CYS A 110 -6.29 -2.51 5.80
C CYS A 110 -6.96 -3.27 4.66
N PHE A 111 -6.26 -3.54 3.56
CA PHE A 111 -6.83 -4.30 2.43
C PHE A 111 -7.17 -5.75 2.82
N LYS A 112 -6.26 -6.41 3.56
CA LYS A 112 -6.51 -7.74 4.11
C LYS A 112 -7.71 -7.77 5.06
N ASN A 113 -7.76 -6.85 6.02
CA ASN A 113 -8.81 -6.81 7.05
C ASN A 113 -10.16 -6.34 6.50
N ALA A 114 -10.16 -5.48 5.48
CA ALA A 114 -11.36 -5.09 4.73
C ALA A 114 -11.86 -6.19 3.78
N GLY A 115 -11.05 -7.23 3.52
CA GLY A 115 -11.43 -8.32 2.61
C GLY A 115 -11.55 -7.87 1.16
N THR A 116 -10.69 -6.96 0.71
CA THR A 116 -10.70 -6.47 -0.68
C THR A 116 -10.46 -7.61 -1.68
N LYS A 117 -11.08 -7.51 -2.85
CA LYS A 117 -10.94 -8.48 -3.95
C LYS A 117 -9.79 -8.13 -4.90
N TYR A 118 -9.46 -6.84 -4.98
CA TYR A 118 -8.30 -6.33 -5.68
C TYR A 118 -7.66 -5.20 -4.89
N ALA A 119 -6.39 -4.94 -5.15
CA ALA A 119 -5.67 -3.80 -4.59
C ALA A 119 -4.92 -3.04 -5.69
N VAL A 120 -4.94 -1.71 -5.63
CA VAL A 120 -4.17 -0.84 -6.51
C VAL A 120 -3.15 -0.08 -5.67
N TYR A 121 -1.87 -0.25 -5.99
CA TYR A 121 -0.77 0.40 -5.29
C TYR A 121 -0.09 1.43 -6.18
N GLU A 122 -0.22 2.70 -5.80
CA GLU A 122 0.62 3.78 -6.31
C GLU A 122 2.02 3.68 -5.68
N VAL A 123 3.05 3.66 -6.52
CA VAL A 123 4.45 3.78 -6.10
C VAL A 123 4.72 5.16 -5.52
N GLY A 124 5.39 5.22 -4.37
CA GLY A 124 5.82 6.48 -3.76
C GLY A 124 6.90 7.18 -4.58
N ILE A 125 8.04 6.53 -4.75
CA ILE A 125 9.16 7.06 -5.56
C ILE A 125 9.89 5.96 -6.34
N GLY A 126 10.12 6.22 -7.63
CA GLY A 126 10.85 5.33 -8.51
C GLY A 126 10.11 4.01 -8.78
N GLY A 127 10.41 2.98 -7.98
CA GLY A 127 9.79 1.65 -8.10
C GLY A 127 10.65 0.54 -7.51
N LYS A 128 11.87 0.33 -8.03
CA LYS A 128 12.72 -0.84 -7.67
C LYS A 128 12.96 -1.00 -6.16
N LEU A 129 13.17 0.11 -5.44
CA LEU A 129 13.44 0.14 -4.00
C LEU A 129 12.29 0.75 -3.20
N ASP A 130 11.14 0.97 -3.84
CA ASP A 130 9.97 1.53 -3.18
C ASP A 130 9.36 0.52 -2.21
N ALA A 131 8.76 1.00 -1.11
CA ALA A 131 8.18 0.12 -0.10
C ALA A 131 7.04 -0.75 -0.67
N THR A 132 6.34 -0.28 -1.70
CA THR A 132 5.27 -1.04 -2.37
C THR A 132 5.78 -2.19 -3.23
N ASN A 133 7.06 -2.20 -3.61
CA ASN A 133 7.67 -3.21 -4.50
C ASN A 133 7.98 -4.56 -3.80
N VAL A 134 7.16 -4.91 -2.81
CA VAL A 134 7.13 -6.23 -2.15
C VAL A 134 5.98 -7.10 -2.67
N ILE A 135 5.09 -6.53 -3.49
CA ILE A 135 3.96 -7.23 -4.10
C ILE A 135 4.38 -7.97 -5.37
N THR A 136 3.65 -9.04 -5.70
CA THR A 136 3.68 -9.65 -7.05
C THR A 136 2.39 -9.27 -7.77
N PRO A 137 2.39 -8.22 -8.60
CA PRO A 137 1.15 -7.70 -9.18
C PRO A 137 0.68 -8.55 -10.36
N ALA A 138 -0.63 -8.59 -10.57
CA ALA A 138 -1.23 -9.13 -11.79
C ALA A 138 -0.94 -8.25 -13.01
N CYS A 139 -0.74 -6.95 -12.79
CA CYS A 139 -0.37 -5.99 -13.83
C CYS A 139 0.49 -4.87 -13.23
N SER A 140 1.59 -4.56 -13.90
CA SER A 140 2.42 -3.38 -13.61
C SER A 140 2.18 -2.33 -14.68
N CYS A 141 1.89 -1.10 -14.26
CA CYS A 141 1.73 0.05 -15.13
C CYS A 141 2.87 1.03 -14.88
N ILE A 142 3.54 1.45 -15.95
CA ILE A 142 4.53 2.52 -15.90
C ILE A 142 3.95 3.67 -16.72
N SER A 143 3.58 4.75 -16.03
CA SER A 143 3.09 5.97 -16.66
C SER A 143 4.25 6.78 -17.26
N GLN A 144 3.99 8.04 -17.65
CA GLN A 144 5.04 8.91 -18.20
C GLN A 144 6.24 8.99 -17.26
N ILE A 145 7.44 8.74 -17.81
CA ILE A 145 8.72 8.94 -17.15
C ILE A 145 9.28 10.27 -17.62
N GLU A 146 9.58 11.15 -16.68
CA GLU A 146 10.22 12.43 -16.92
C GLU A 146 11.46 12.53 -16.04
N LEU A 147 12.37 13.43 -16.41
CA LEU A 147 13.44 13.83 -15.49
C LEU A 147 12.79 14.58 -14.32
N GLU A 148 12.80 13.95 -13.15
CA GLU A 148 12.44 14.58 -11.88
C GLU A 148 13.74 14.83 -11.10
N HIS A 149 13.77 15.94 -10.35
CA HIS A 149 14.98 16.50 -9.71
C HIS A 149 15.62 15.58 -8.66
#